data_AF-A0A7V1LFA9-F1
#
_entry.id   AF-A0A7V1LFA9-F1
#
_cell.length_a   1.000
_cell.length_b   1.000
_cell.length_c   1.000
_cell.angle_alpha   90.00
_cell.angle_beta   90.00
_cell.angle_gamma   90.00
#
_symmetry.space_group_name_H-M   'P 1'
#
loop_
_entity.id
_entity.type
_entity.pdbx_description
1 polymer ?
#
loop_
_entity_poly.entity_id
_entity_poly.type
_entity_poly.pdbx_seq_one_letter_code
_entity_poly.pdbx_strand_id
1 'polypeptide(L)'
;EIMYDENRGNVKEFSHSVIDAGADLVLGHGPHVLRALELYKDHLIAYSLGNFLTYGNMNIKGVSGIAGILNITLDDSTGKFISGKFISTKLIGKGYPIVDKSKKAIKLLKELTETDFPTTNLLIKSNGSIIKKPPSGGL
;
A
#
# COMPACT_ATOMS: atom_id res chain seq x y z
N GLU A 1 -4.70 -21.48 3.00
CA GLU A 1 -3.34 -21.49 3.57
C GLU A 1 -3.40 -22.24 4.88
N ILE A 2 -2.53 -23.22 5.12
CA ILE A 2 -2.45 -23.95 6.39
C ILE A 2 -1.38 -23.24 7.24
N MET A 3 -1.71 -22.92 8.50
CA MET A 3 -0.82 -22.21 9.43
C MET A 3 -0.19 -23.23 10.37
N TYR A 4 1.14 -23.37 10.35
CA TYR A 4 1.90 -24.36 11.15
C TYR A 4 2.62 -23.77 12.36
N ASP A 5 2.11 -22.69 12.95
CA ASP A 5 2.72 -22.00 14.10
C ASP A 5 4.18 -21.53 13.86
N GLU A 6 4.56 -21.40 12.60
CA GLU A 6 5.91 -20.96 12.20
C GLU A 6 6.07 -19.45 12.43
N ASN A 7 7.25 -19.04 12.89
CA ASN A 7 7.63 -17.63 12.89
C ASN A 7 7.76 -17.14 11.45
N ARG A 8 6.75 -16.38 10.99
CA ARG A 8 6.70 -15.82 9.63
C ARG A 8 7.50 -14.53 9.45
N GLY A 9 8.38 -14.23 10.41
CA GLY A 9 9.27 -13.10 10.40
C GLY A 9 8.59 -11.75 10.65
N ASN A 10 9.40 -10.70 10.61
CA ASN A 10 8.96 -9.32 10.81
C ASN A 10 9.05 -8.58 9.47
N VAL A 11 7.93 -8.50 8.76
CA VAL A 11 7.86 -7.85 7.44
C VAL A 11 8.28 -6.38 7.49
N LYS A 12 8.06 -5.67 8.61
CA LYS A 12 8.50 -4.28 8.74
C LYS A 12 10.02 -4.17 8.81
N GLU A 13 10.63 -4.96 9.70
CA GLU A 13 12.09 -4.99 9.85
C GLU A 13 12.78 -5.48 8.58
N PHE A 14 12.20 -6.45 7.88
CA PHE A 14 12.66 -6.87 6.57
C PHE A 14 12.61 -5.70 5.56
N SER A 15 11.47 -5.02 5.43
CA SER A 15 11.33 -3.89 4.50
C SER A 15 12.30 -2.75 4.81
N HIS A 16 12.51 -2.43 6.09
CA HIS A 16 13.49 -1.42 6.52
C HIS A 16 14.91 -1.85 6.15
N SER A 17 15.27 -3.11 6.39
CA SER A 17 16.59 -3.65 6.03
C SER A 17 16.84 -3.60 4.53
N VAL A 18 15.81 -3.81 3.71
CA VAL A 18 15.90 -3.72 2.24
C VAL A 18 16.15 -2.28 1.78
N ILE A 19 15.43 -1.30 2.35
CA ILE A 19 15.71 0.13 2.08
C ILE A 19 17.12 0.50 2.55
N ASP A 20 17.53 0.05 3.74
CA ASP A 20 18.85 0.34 4.30
C ASP A 20 20.00 -0.27 3.50
N ALA A 21 19.73 -1.37 2.78
CA ALA A 21 20.65 -1.97 1.82
C ALA A 21 20.70 -1.25 0.46
N GLY A 22 19.89 -0.21 0.25
CA GLY A 22 19.92 0.66 -0.93
C GLY A 22 18.76 0.48 -1.91
N ALA A 23 17.65 -0.16 -1.51
CA ALA A 23 16.47 -0.21 -2.37
C ALA A 23 15.70 1.13 -2.35
N ASP A 24 15.22 1.56 -3.52
CA ASP A 24 14.47 2.82 -3.65
C ASP A 24 12.97 2.66 -3.30
N LEU A 25 12.44 1.45 -3.42
CA LEU A 25 11.02 1.11 -3.26
C LEU A 25 10.85 -0.35 -2.84
N VAL A 26 9.95 -0.61 -1.89
CA VAL A 26 9.53 -1.98 -1.53
C VAL A 26 8.06 -2.18 -1.88
N LEU A 27 7.76 -3.21 -2.68
CA LEU A 27 6.41 -3.64 -3.05
C LEU A 27 6.13 -5.03 -2.50
N GLY A 28 5.51 -5.09 -1.32
CA GLY A 28 5.07 -6.33 -0.68
C GLY A 28 3.73 -6.83 -1.23
N HIS A 29 3.53 -8.14 -1.14
CA HIS A 29 2.27 -8.83 -1.43
C HIS A 29 2.19 -10.13 -0.59
N GLY A 30 1.08 -10.87 -0.67
CA GLY A 30 0.91 -12.16 0.00
C GLY A 30 -0.33 -12.29 0.92
N PRO A 31 -0.73 -11.28 1.72
CA PRO A 31 -1.83 -11.47 2.68
C PRO A 31 -3.23 -11.42 2.03
N HIS A 32 -3.31 -11.34 0.69
CA HIS A 32 -4.55 -11.27 -0.09
C HIS A 32 -5.49 -10.11 0.27
N VAL A 33 -5.01 -9.12 1.00
CA VAL A 33 -5.74 -7.92 1.43
C VAL A 33 -4.85 -6.69 1.27
N LEU A 34 -5.46 -5.52 1.19
CA LEU A 34 -4.75 -4.24 1.20
C LEU A 34 -4.07 -4.00 2.56
N ARG A 35 -2.85 -3.46 2.56
CA ARG A 35 -2.12 -3.06 3.78
C ARG A 35 -1.60 -1.62 3.66
N ALA A 36 -1.10 -1.09 4.78
CA ALA A 36 -0.57 0.27 4.89
C ALA A 36 0.55 0.59 3.88
N LEU A 37 0.71 1.88 3.61
CA LEU A 37 1.93 2.45 3.05
C LEU A 37 2.77 3.04 4.18
N GLU A 38 4.09 2.98 4.03
CA GLU A 38 5.04 3.65 4.92
C GLU A 38 6.01 4.49 4.10
N LEU A 39 6.41 5.62 4.65
CA LEU A 39 7.52 6.41 4.12
C LEU A 39 8.67 6.31 5.11
N TYR A 40 9.65 5.46 4.80
CA TYR A 40 10.80 5.20 5.64
C TYR A 40 12.05 5.80 4.99
N LYS A 41 12.74 6.71 5.68
CA LYS A 41 13.90 7.47 5.15
C LYS A 41 13.64 8.12 3.78
N ASP A 42 12.42 8.66 3.57
CA ASP A 42 11.93 9.20 2.29
C ASP A 42 11.71 8.18 1.16
N HIS A 43 11.85 6.87 1.40
CA HIS A 43 11.53 5.82 0.46
C HIS A 43 10.18 5.18 0.76
N LEU A 44 9.41 4.87 -0.28
CA LEU A 44 8.07 4.32 -0.13
C LEU A 44 8.12 2.81 0.07
N ILE A 45 7.32 2.31 1.00
CA ILE A 45 7.07 0.88 1.22
C ILE A 45 5.56 0.65 1.09
N ALA A 46 5.15 -0.25 0.19
CA ALA A 46 3.78 -0.73 0.09
C ALA A 46 3.70 -2.15 0.63
N TYR A 47 3.05 -2.36 1.78
CA TYR A 47 3.06 -3.68 2.42
C TYR A 47 2.12 -4.71 1.76
N SER A 48 1.11 -4.24 1.03
CA SER A 48 0.26 -5.04 0.12
C SER A 48 -0.68 -4.12 -0.63
N LEU A 49 -0.88 -4.37 -1.93
CA LEU A 49 -1.86 -3.67 -2.77
C LEU A 49 -3.20 -4.40 -2.89
N GLY A 50 -3.36 -5.53 -2.20
CA GLY A 50 -4.53 -6.40 -2.32
C GLY A 50 -4.57 -7.15 -3.65
N ASN A 51 -5.61 -7.97 -3.84
CA ASN A 51 -5.72 -8.82 -5.02
C ASN A 51 -6.11 -8.01 -6.27
N PHE A 52 -5.19 -7.83 -7.22
CA PHE A 52 -5.48 -7.11 -8.46
C PHE A 52 -6.30 -7.92 -9.46
N LEU A 53 -5.97 -9.19 -9.64
CA LEU A 53 -6.67 -10.12 -10.53
C LEU A 53 -6.66 -11.50 -9.87
N THR A 54 -7.78 -12.21 -9.93
CA THR A 54 -7.89 -13.55 -9.35
C THR A 54 -8.68 -14.45 -10.28
N TYR A 55 -8.55 -15.77 -10.12
CA TYR A 55 -9.29 -16.75 -10.90
C TYR A 55 -9.81 -17.87 -9.98
N GLY A 56 -10.96 -18.45 -10.34
CA GLY A 56 -11.53 -19.60 -9.63
C GLY A 56 -12.26 -19.24 -8.33
N ASN A 57 -12.04 -20.03 -7.28
CA ASN A 57 -12.82 -20.01 -6.02
C ASN A 57 -12.25 -19.08 -4.93
N MET A 58 -11.49 -18.04 -5.29
CA MET A 58 -11.01 -17.08 -4.29
C MET A 58 -12.18 -16.27 -3.71
N ASN A 59 -12.19 -16.15 -2.38
CA ASN A 59 -13.19 -15.32 -1.71
C ASN A 59 -12.87 -13.84 -1.94
N ILE A 60 -13.67 -13.19 -2.78
CA ILE A 60 -13.58 -11.76 -3.07
C ILE A 60 -14.60 -10.92 -2.30
N LYS A 61 -15.33 -11.52 -1.34
CA LYS A 61 -16.25 -10.78 -0.48
C LYS A 61 -15.47 -10.01 0.59
N GLY A 62 -15.97 -8.83 0.95
CA GLY A 62 -15.36 -7.99 1.98
C GLY A 62 -13.99 -7.44 1.57
N VAL A 63 -13.05 -7.38 2.53
CA VAL A 63 -11.73 -6.75 2.35
C VAL A 63 -10.84 -7.43 1.31
N SER A 64 -11.01 -8.74 1.07
CA SER A 64 -10.21 -9.51 0.10
C SER A 64 -10.51 -9.16 -1.36
N GLY A 65 -11.66 -8.52 -1.62
CA GLY A 65 -12.01 -7.98 -2.94
C GLY A 65 -11.58 -6.52 -3.14
N ILE A 66 -10.98 -5.88 -2.13
CA ILE A 66 -10.53 -4.50 -2.17
C ILE A 66 -9.04 -4.48 -2.54
N ALA A 67 -8.68 -3.70 -3.56
CA ALA A 67 -7.31 -3.59 -4.03
C ALA A 67 -7.05 -2.20 -4.63
N GLY A 68 -5.86 -1.97 -5.17
CA GLY A 68 -5.64 -0.81 -6.01
C GLY A 68 -4.39 -0.88 -6.87
N ILE A 69 -4.33 0.07 -7.80
CA ILE A 69 -3.14 0.33 -8.61
C ILE A 69 -2.41 1.50 -7.96
N LEU A 70 -1.11 1.34 -7.76
CA LEU A 70 -0.26 2.36 -7.18
C LEU A 70 0.71 2.88 -8.25
N ASN A 71 0.48 4.13 -8.69
CA ASN A 71 1.43 4.85 -9.54
C ASN A 71 2.32 5.71 -8.64
N ILE A 72 3.64 5.68 -8.86
CA ILE A 72 4.62 6.38 -8.03
C ILE A 72 5.57 7.15 -8.94
N THR A 73 5.97 8.33 -8.48
CA THR A 73 7.09 9.08 -9.02
C THR A 73 8.18 9.16 -7.95
N LEU A 74 9.39 8.76 -8.33
CA LEU A 74 10.58 8.82 -7.50
C LEU A 74 11.55 9.84 -8.09
N ASP A 75 12.42 10.35 -7.24
CA ASP A 75 13.60 11.10 -7.66
C ASP A 75 14.61 10.14 -8.28
N ASP A 76 15.02 10.41 -9.52
CA ASP A 76 15.86 9.50 -10.31
C ASP A 76 17.29 9.35 -9.75
N SER A 77 17.77 10.36 -9.01
CA SER A 77 19.13 10.38 -8.47
C SER A 77 19.24 9.77 -7.08
N THR A 78 18.17 9.85 -6.29
CA THR A 78 18.16 9.45 -4.88
C THR A 78 17.19 8.34 -4.55
N GLY A 79 16.29 7.97 -5.48
CA GLY A 79 15.24 6.99 -5.25
C GLY A 79 14.12 7.45 -4.30
N LYS A 80 14.20 8.68 -3.80
CA LYS A 80 13.26 9.20 -2.80
C LYS A 80 11.89 9.41 -3.41
N PHE A 81 10.86 9.13 -2.63
CA PHE A 81 9.48 9.37 -3.00
C PHE A 81 9.22 10.86 -3.30
N ILE A 82 8.65 11.17 -4.47
CA ILE A 82 8.19 12.52 -4.83
C ILE A 82 6.67 12.60 -4.65
N SER A 83 5.93 11.73 -5.33
CA SER A 83 4.48 11.71 -5.29
C SER A 83 3.93 10.36 -5.72
N GLY A 84 2.65 10.13 -5.48
CA GLY A 84 1.96 8.94 -5.95
C GLY A 84 0.48 9.17 -6.22
N LYS A 85 -0.12 8.19 -6.88
CA LYS A 85 -1.55 8.09 -7.13
C LYS A 85 -2.01 6.66 -6.87
N PHE A 86 -2.90 6.51 -5.91
CA PHE A 86 -3.62 5.27 -5.68
C PHE A 86 -4.96 5.29 -6.41
N ILE A 87 -5.17 4.31 -7.29
CA ILE A 87 -6.41 4.11 -8.03
C ILE A 87 -7.14 2.96 -7.36
N SER A 88 -8.28 3.28 -6.74
CA SER A 88 -9.12 2.30 -6.06
C SER A 88 -9.66 1.29 -7.06
N THR A 89 -9.44 0.00 -6.81
CA THR A 89 -10.05 -1.10 -7.58
C THR A 89 -10.83 -2.02 -6.66
N LYS A 90 -11.72 -2.81 -7.27
CA LYS A 90 -12.37 -3.94 -6.60
C LYS A 90 -12.52 -5.09 -7.57
N LEU A 91 -12.55 -6.31 -7.02
CA LEU A 91 -12.83 -7.50 -7.77
C LEU A 91 -14.34 -7.76 -7.91
N ILE A 92 -14.76 -8.21 -9.07
CA ILE A 92 -16.14 -8.63 -9.35
C ILE A 92 -16.18 -9.99 -10.03
N GLY A 93 -17.34 -10.66 -9.95
CA GLY A 93 -17.59 -11.93 -10.63
C GLY A 93 -16.54 -12.98 -10.27
N LYS A 94 -15.82 -13.50 -11.29
CA LYS A 94 -14.78 -14.52 -11.14
C LYS A 94 -13.40 -13.96 -10.81
N GLY A 95 -13.29 -12.71 -10.36
CA GLY A 95 -12.01 -12.09 -9.98
C GLY A 95 -11.48 -11.03 -10.93
N TYR A 96 -12.36 -10.39 -11.71
CA TYR A 96 -11.98 -9.31 -12.62
C TYR A 96 -11.86 -7.98 -11.88
N PRO A 97 -10.76 -7.23 -12.05
CA PRO A 97 -10.65 -5.88 -11.52
C PRO A 97 -11.54 -4.91 -12.28
N ILE A 98 -12.20 -4.04 -11.51
CA ILE A 98 -12.80 -2.81 -12.02
C ILE A 98 -12.38 -1.64 -11.15
N VAL A 99 -12.39 -0.44 -11.72
CA VAL A 99 -12.21 0.78 -10.93
C VAL A 99 -13.38 0.92 -9.95
N ASP A 100 -13.05 1.10 -8.67
CA ASP A 100 -14.04 1.32 -7.62
C ASP A 100 -14.35 2.81 -7.47
N LYS A 101 -15.45 3.24 -8.08
CA LYS A 101 -15.95 4.63 -7.98
C LYS A 101 -16.28 5.05 -6.54
N SER A 102 -16.54 4.10 -5.64
CA SER A 102 -16.80 4.40 -4.23
C SER A 102 -15.53 4.68 -3.41
N LYS A 103 -14.35 4.47 -4.01
CA LYS A 103 -13.03 4.77 -3.41
C LYS A 103 -12.79 4.07 -2.07
N LYS A 104 -13.39 2.89 -1.86
CA LYS A 104 -13.27 2.15 -0.59
C LYS A 104 -11.81 1.79 -0.29
N ALA A 105 -11.05 1.42 -1.32
CA ALA A 105 -9.64 1.08 -1.15
C ALA A 105 -8.80 2.30 -0.72
N ILE A 106 -9.09 3.50 -1.22
CA ILE A 106 -8.39 4.73 -0.80
C ILE A 106 -8.68 5.02 0.68
N LYS A 107 -9.96 4.90 1.09
CA LYS A 107 -10.35 5.11 2.50
C LYS A 107 -9.65 4.10 3.42
N LEU A 108 -9.70 2.83 3.06
CA LEU A 108 -9.05 1.76 3.81
C LEU A 108 -7.52 1.93 3.86
N LEU A 109 -6.88 2.25 2.73
CA LEU A 109 -5.44 2.50 2.67
C LEU A 109 -5.01 3.62 3.62
N LYS A 110 -5.79 4.71 3.64
CA LYS A 110 -5.57 5.84 4.54
C LYS A 110 -5.68 5.41 5.99
N GLU A 111 -6.77 4.74 6.36
CA GLU A 111 -7.01 4.25 7.73
C GLU A 111 -5.89 3.31 8.20
N LEU A 112 -5.50 2.33 7.38
CA LEU A 112 -4.41 1.40 7.70
C LEU A 112 -3.07 2.12 7.83
N THR A 113 -2.77 3.05 6.92
CA THR A 113 -1.51 3.83 6.96
C THR A 113 -1.42 4.68 8.22
N GLU A 114 -2.51 5.37 8.60
CA GLU A 114 -2.54 6.21 9.80
C GLU A 114 -2.55 5.38 11.10
N THR A 115 -3.15 4.18 11.08
CA THR A 115 -3.18 3.26 12.23
C THR A 115 -1.83 2.60 12.47
N ASP A 116 -1.23 2.03 11.42
CA ASP A 116 0.04 1.28 11.52
C ASP A 116 1.24 2.23 11.67
N PHE A 117 1.14 3.45 11.13
CA PHE A 117 2.19 4.47 11.17
C PHE A 117 1.62 5.84 11.60
N PRO A 118 1.30 6.05 12.90
CA PRO A 118 0.68 7.29 13.38
C PRO A 118 1.51 8.56 13.13
N THR A 119 2.82 8.42 13.08
CA THR A 119 3.78 9.50 12.80
C THR A 119 4.15 9.62 11.32
N THR A 120 3.40 8.96 10.42
CA THR A 120 3.68 8.96 8.99
C THR A 120 3.73 10.38 8.40
N ASN A 121 4.73 10.61 7.55
CA ASN A 121 4.85 11.82 6.74
C ASN A 121 4.10 11.71 5.41
N LEU A 122 3.30 10.66 5.19
CA LEU A 122 2.43 10.56 4.01
C LEU A 122 1.06 11.20 4.26
N LEU A 123 0.56 11.89 3.24
CA LEU A 123 -0.82 12.36 3.16
C LEU A 123 -1.50 11.68 1.98
N ILE A 124 -2.49 10.83 2.28
CA ILE A 124 -3.34 10.17 1.28
C ILE A 124 -4.65 10.96 1.16
N LYS A 125 -4.83 11.66 0.04
CA LYS A 125 -6.01 12.48 -0.23
C LYS A 125 -7.20 11.61 -0.68
N SER A 126 -8.41 12.10 -0.49
CA SER A 126 -9.66 11.41 -0.90
C SER A 126 -9.80 11.20 -2.41
N ASN A 127 -9.01 11.91 -3.22
CA ASN A 127 -8.92 11.67 -4.66
C ASN A 127 -7.89 10.59 -5.04
N GLY A 128 -7.18 10.00 -4.07
CA GLY A 128 -6.12 9.00 -4.27
C GLY A 128 -4.72 9.57 -4.47
N SER A 129 -4.53 10.90 -4.50
CA SER A 129 -3.20 11.48 -4.55
C SER A 129 -2.46 11.25 -3.23
N ILE A 130 -1.20 10.84 -3.31
CA ILE A 130 -0.30 10.58 -2.20
C ILE A 130 0.84 11.60 -2.29
N ILE A 131 1.03 12.38 -1.25
CA ILE A 131 2.10 13.39 -1.16
C ILE A 131 2.76 13.31 0.22
N LYS A 132 3.94 13.93 0.37
CA LYS A 132 4.49 14.19 1.70
C LYS A 132 3.63 15.25 2.42
N LYS A 133 3.43 15.09 3.72
CA LYS A 133 2.83 16.12 4.57
C LYS A 133 3.72 17.37 4.52
N PRO A 134 3.13 18.58 4.47
CA PRO A 134 3.92 19.79 4.60
C PRO A 134 4.61 19.82 5.98
N PRO A 135 5.80 20.43 6.10
CA PRO A 135 6.47 20.59 7.39
C PRO A 135 5.53 21.24 8.41
N SER A 136 5.51 20.69 9.63
CA SER A 136 4.71 21.22 10.73
C SER A 136 5.30 22.57 11.20
N GLY A 137 4.98 23.67 10.52
CA GLY A 137 5.46 25.01 10.90
C GLY A 137 5.35 26.13 9.86
N GLY A 138 4.50 26.01 8.84
CA GLY A 138 4.33 27.04 7.80
C GLY A 138 3.01 27.78 7.86
N LEU A 139 2.87 28.72 8.79
CA LEU A 139 2.09 29.96 8.70
C LEU A 139 2.77 31.00 9.59
#